data_AF-A0A8H6S5B7-F1
#
_entry.id   AF-A0A8H6S5B7-F1
#
_cell.length_a   1.000
_cell.length_b   1.000
_cell.length_c   1.000
_cell.angle_alpha   90.00
_cell.angle_beta   90.00
_cell.angle_gamma   90.00
#
_symmetry.space_group_name_H-M   'P 1'
#
loop_
_entity.id
_entity.type
_entity.pdbx_description
1 polymer ?
#
loop_
_entity_poly.entity_id
_entity_poly.type
_entity_poly.pdbx_seq_one_letter_code
_entity_poly.pdbx_strand_id
1 'polypeptide(L)'
;MAPKTYSGNCHCGAIKFNVVLPIPIEEMGLNACDCSICTKKGYLFVFVRKANVTFTKGAGTDGLGGGILVDYRFNSRMVCHRFCGRCGTPFGVVRPHMGASEGFALNARMLMGVDLWSLDVEKFSGGAPWRPYNVPTYPKLKELLAQPLEDGEKIYHGSCHCGAVTFALKSPWSLDKAGPEGVENNHVQECDCSTCIRSAGMFTYPRPLNRVSIHTTSPDAITTYVSPVGKGFGGEQFCSTCGVPLFQQLIGPPSGESCLGPS
;
A
#
# COMPACT_ATOMS: atom_id res chain seq x y z
N MET A 1 17.27 21.15 -19.44
CA MET A 1 17.45 20.19 -18.35
C MET A 1 17.50 18.79 -18.95
N ALA A 2 18.30 17.88 -18.39
CA ALA A 2 18.68 16.63 -19.04
C ALA A 2 17.92 15.42 -18.46
N PRO A 3 17.63 14.39 -19.29
CA PRO A 3 17.05 13.14 -18.81
C PRO A 3 17.90 12.48 -17.72
N LYS A 4 17.22 11.85 -16.74
CA LYS A 4 17.88 11.10 -15.65
C LYS A 4 17.27 9.70 -15.53
N THR A 5 18.13 8.71 -15.33
CA THR A 5 17.74 7.31 -15.16
C THR A 5 17.65 6.96 -13.69
N TYR A 6 16.58 6.28 -13.30
CA TYR A 6 16.35 5.78 -11.94
C TYR A 6 16.18 4.26 -11.98
N SER A 7 16.78 3.57 -11.01
CA SER A 7 16.48 2.16 -10.76
C SER A 7 15.29 2.02 -9.81
N GLY A 8 14.47 0.99 -10.00
CA GLY A 8 13.34 0.70 -9.13
C GLY A 8 13.09 -0.78 -8.92
N ASN A 9 12.47 -1.12 -7.79
CA ASN A 9 12.18 -2.50 -7.42
C ASN A 9 10.98 -2.62 -6.47
N CYS A 10 10.27 -3.75 -6.53
CA CYS A 10 9.33 -4.12 -5.47
C CYS A 10 10.08 -4.55 -4.21
N HIS A 11 9.40 -4.59 -3.06
CA HIS A 11 10.08 -4.86 -1.79
C HIS A 11 10.85 -6.20 -1.81
N CYS A 12 10.25 -7.28 -2.30
CA CYS A 12 10.90 -8.60 -2.38
C CYS A 12 11.92 -8.76 -3.52
N GLY A 13 12.12 -7.73 -4.36
CA GLY A 13 13.04 -7.75 -5.49
C GLY A 13 12.66 -8.70 -6.63
N ALA A 14 11.43 -9.22 -6.65
CA ALA A 14 10.91 -10.02 -7.77
C ALA A 14 10.66 -9.20 -9.03
N ILE A 15 10.46 -7.88 -8.87
CA ILE A 15 10.34 -6.89 -9.93
C ILE A 15 11.54 -5.95 -9.82
N LYS A 16 12.27 -5.76 -10.91
CA LYS A 16 13.37 -4.79 -11.03
C LYS A 16 13.31 -4.12 -12.40
N PHE A 17 13.53 -2.81 -12.44
CA PHE A 17 13.51 -2.04 -13.68
C PHE A 17 14.41 -0.80 -13.59
N ASN A 18 14.72 -0.22 -14.74
CA ASN A 18 15.22 1.14 -14.87
C ASN A 18 14.19 1.98 -15.62
N VAL A 19 14.06 3.25 -15.24
CA VAL A 19 13.17 4.22 -15.89
C VAL A 19 13.93 5.51 -16.22
N VAL A 20 13.77 5.99 -17.45
CA VAL A 20 14.31 7.29 -17.89
C VAL A 20 13.23 8.36 -17.76
N LEU A 21 13.43 9.31 -16.86
CA LEU A 21 12.59 10.49 -16.77
C LEU A 21 13.18 11.62 -17.65
N PRO A 22 12.34 12.39 -18.35
CA PRO A 22 12.80 13.48 -19.23
C PRO A 22 13.53 14.62 -18.48
N ILE A 23 13.24 14.78 -17.19
CA ILE A 23 13.91 15.68 -16.25
C ILE A 23 14.05 14.96 -14.89
N PRO A 24 14.93 15.43 -13.99
CA PRO A 24 15.03 14.90 -12.62
C PRO A 24 13.67 14.90 -11.88
N ILE A 25 13.46 13.92 -10.99
CA ILE A 25 12.17 13.74 -10.31
C ILE A 25 11.91 14.88 -9.31
N GLU A 26 13.00 15.44 -8.79
CA GLU A 26 13.05 16.60 -7.91
C GLU A 26 12.45 17.86 -8.57
N GLU A 27 12.57 17.97 -9.90
CA GLU A 27 12.00 19.07 -10.69
C GLU A 27 10.60 18.73 -11.24
N MET A 28 10.32 17.44 -11.48
CA MET A 28 9.04 16.98 -12.02
C MET A 28 7.92 16.99 -10.98
N GLY A 29 8.25 16.74 -9.72
CA GLY A 29 7.27 16.48 -8.66
C GLY A 29 6.55 15.14 -8.80
N LEU A 30 5.64 14.87 -7.87
CA LEU A 30 4.84 13.66 -7.79
C LEU A 30 3.36 13.97 -7.95
N ASN A 31 2.58 12.96 -8.34
CA ASN A 31 1.13 13.10 -8.53
C ASN A 31 0.38 12.14 -7.59
N ALA A 32 -0.58 12.65 -6.81
CA ALA A 32 -1.43 11.87 -5.92
C ALA A 32 -2.89 11.95 -6.35
N CYS A 33 -3.44 10.80 -6.71
CA CYS A 33 -4.84 10.67 -7.07
C CYS A 33 -5.69 10.36 -5.83
N ASP A 34 -6.81 11.06 -5.66
CA ASP A 34 -7.74 10.89 -4.54
C ASP A 34 -8.71 9.70 -4.68
N CYS A 35 -8.63 8.95 -5.78
CA CYS A 35 -9.55 7.86 -6.07
C CYS A 35 -9.53 6.77 -4.98
N SER A 36 -10.63 6.06 -4.79
CA SER A 36 -10.81 5.08 -3.69
C SER A 36 -9.68 4.04 -3.57
N ILE A 37 -9.24 3.46 -4.69
CA ILE A 37 -8.12 2.50 -4.73
C ILE A 37 -6.77 3.19 -4.64
N CYS A 38 -6.67 4.43 -5.13
CA CYS A 38 -5.44 5.21 -5.17
C CYS A 38 -5.01 5.59 -3.75
N THR A 39 -5.96 6.14 -2.99
CA THR A 39 -5.83 6.46 -1.58
C THR A 39 -5.49 5.22 -0.74
N LYS A 40 -6.18 4.09 -0.95
CA LYS A 40 -5.92 2.84 -0.21
C LYS A 40 -4.56 2.21 -0.50
N LYS A 41 -3.95 2.47 -1.66
CA LYS A 41 -2.60 2.01 -2.01
C LYS A 41 -1.52 3.06 -1.75
N GLY A 42 -1.91 4.28 -1.37
CA GLY A 42 -1.02 5.41 -1.12
C GLY A 42 -0.08 5.72 -2.29
N TYR A 43 -0.57 5.61 -3.53
CA TYR A 43 0.27 5.86 -4.70
C TYR A 43 0.84 7.28 -4.71
N LEU A 44 2.11 7.38 -5.10
CA LEU A 44 2.72 8.61 -5.59
C LEU A 44 3.18 8.33 -7.02
N PHE A 45 2.61 9.02 -8.00
CA PHE A 45 2.82 8.70 -9.41
C PHE A 45 3.86 9.60 -10.06
N VAL A 46 4.64 8.97 -10.94
CA VAL A 46 5.26 9.61 -12.10
C VAL A 46 4.65 9.02 -13.36
N PHE A 47 4.31 9.87 -14.34
CA PHE A 47 3.74 9.44 -15.60
C PHE A 47 4.86 9.19 -16.61
N VAL A 48 4.99 7.95 -17.07
CA VAL A 48 6.13 7.53 -17.89
C VAL A 48 5.66 6.79 -19.13
N ARG A 49 6.37 6.99 -20.26
CA ARG A 49 6.14 6.20 -21.46
C ARG A 49 6.69 4.80 -21.29
N LYS A 50 6.02 3.80 -21.86
CA LYS A 50 6.49 2.41 -21.86
C LYS A 50 7.93 2.27 -22.36
N ALA A 51 8.26 2.99 -23.45
CA ALA A 51 9.59 2.98 -24.07
C ALA A 51 10.72 3.46 -23.14
N ASN A 52 10.38 4.19 -22.06
CA ASN A 52 11.36 4.70 -21.11
C ASN A 52 11.61 3.73 -19.95
N VAL A 53 10.93 2.58 -19.91
CA VAL A 53 11.06 1.59 -18.83
C VAL A 53 11.66 0.32 -19.38
N THR A 54 12.76 -0.12 -18.77
CA THR A 54 13.41 -1.39 -19.09
C THR A 54 13.40 -2.27 -17.86
N PHE A 55 12.65 -3.38 -17.92
CA PHE A 55 12.63 -4.36 -16.84
C PHE A 55 13.86 -5.26 -16.91
N THR A 56 14.51 -5.45 -15.77
CA THR A 56 15.61 -6.41 -15.60
C THR A 56 15.15 -7.68 -14.89
N LYS A 57 13.98 -7.66 -14.23
CA LYS A 57 13.34 -8.83 -13.62
C LYS A 57 11.83 -8.65 -13.46
N GLY A 58 11.08 -9.74 -13.60
CA GLY A 58 9.67 -9.81 -13.23
C GLY A 58 8.67 -9.25 -14.24
N ALA A 59 9.14 -8.81 -15.43
CA ALA A 59 8.25 -8.49 -16.55
C ALA A 59 7.71 -9.77 -17.21
N GLY A 60 6.44 -9.72 -17.63
CA GLY A 60 5.91 -10.66 -18.61
C GLY A 60 6.12 -10.18 -20.04
N THR A 61 5.45 -10.85 -20.98
CA THR A 61 5.71 -10.78 -22.44
C THR A 61 5.47 -9.41 -23.06
N ASP A 62 4.64 -8.55 -22.45
CA ASP A 62 4.35 -7.22 -22.97
C ASP A 62 5.22 -6.13 -22.33
N GLY A 63 6.15 -6.45 -21.43
CA GLY A 63 7.02 -5.47 -20.77
C GLY A 63 6.29 -4.48 -19.86
N LEU A 64 5.01 -4.69 -19.54
CA LEU A 64 4.27 -3.90 -18.55
C LEU A 64 3.40 -4.75 -17.61
N GLY A 65 3.13 -6.02 -17.94
CA GLY A 65 2.29 -6.97 -17.23
C GLY A 65 2.74 -8.42 -17.42
N GLY A 66 2.03 -9.35 -16.79
CA GLY A 66 2.41 -10.77 -16.72
C GLY A 66 3.53 -11.06 -15.72
N GLY A 67 3.95 -12.32 -15.63
CA GLY A 67 4.93 -12.77 -14.63
C GLY A 67 4.37 -12.69 -13.21
N ILE A 68 5.08 -11.99 -12.31
CA ILE A 68 4.70 -11.85 -10.88
C ILE A 68 3.71 -10.70 -10.63
N LEU A 69 3.40 -9.89 -11.64
CA LEU A 69 2.45 -8.79 -11.53
C LEU A 69 1.00 -9.30 -11.56
N VAL A 70 0.19 -8.83 -10.61
CA VAL A 70 -1.24 -9.14 -10.52
C VAL A 70 -2.05 -7.90 -10.90
N ASP A 71 -3.05 -8.08 -11.76
CA ASP A 71 -4.00 -7.03 -12.17
C ASP A 71 -5.20 -6.99 -11.22
N TYR A 72 -5.47 -5.83 -10.62
CA TYR A 72 -6.76 -5.54 -10.01
C TYR A 72 -7.55 -4.55 -10.86
N ARG A 73 -8.77 -4.92 -11.23
CA ARG A 73 -9.69 -4.13 -12.05
C ARG A 73 -11.04 -4.04 -11.35
N PHE A 74 -11.70 -2.90 -11.46
CA PHE A 74 -13.03 -2.67 -10.92
C PHE A 74 -13.82 -1.73 -11.84
N ASN A 75 -15.12 -1.57 -11.56
CA ASN A 75 -16.01 -0.71 -12.32
C ASN A 75 -15.99 -1.00 -13.84
N SER A 76 -15.52 -0.08 -14.68
CA SER A 76 -15.45 -0.25 -16.14
C SER A 76 -14.43 -1.30 -16.59
N ARG A 77 -13.53 -1.73 -15.69
CA ARG A 77 -12.43 -2.68 -15.96
C ARG A 77 -11.41 -2.21 -17.02
N MET A 78 -11.50 -0.95 -17.43
CA MET A 78 -10.61 -0.32 -18.42
C MET A 78 -9.22 -0.03 -17.85
N VAL A 79 -9.14 0.21 -16.54
CA VAL A 79 -7.92 0.55 -15.81
C VAL A 79 -7.47 -0.64 -14.97
N CYS A 80 -6.17 -0.96 -14.97
CA CYS A 80 -5.59 -1.95 -14.06
C CYS A 80 -4.71 -1.28 -13.02
N HIS A 81 -4.96 -1.61 -11.76
CA HIS A 81 -4.03 -1.35 -10.67
C HIS A 81 -3.17 -2.59 -10.48
N ARG A 82 -1.88 -2.47 -10.81
CA ARG A 82 -0.92 -3.57 -10.75
C ARG A 82 -0.18 -3.58 -9.43
N PHE A 83 0.13 -4.77 -8.94
CA PHE A 83 0.95 -4.98 -7.74
C PHE A 83 1.75 -6.28 -7.83
N CYS A 84 2.80 -6.39 -7.02
CA CYS A 84 3.58 -7.62 -6.94
C CYS A 84 2.78 -8.71 -6.22
N GLY A 85 2.49 -9.83 -6.87
CA GLY A 85 1.77 -10.96 -6.27
C GLY A 85 2.51 -11.63 -5.10
N ARG A 86 3.82 -11.40 -4.95
CA ARG A 86 4.62 -11.96 -3.85
C ARG A 86 4.62 -11.10 -2.59
N CYS A 87 4.76 -9.78 -2.71
CA CYS A 87 4.95 -8.88 -1.56
C CYS A 87 3.92 -7.74 -1.47
N GLY A 88 2.92 -7.73 -2.35
CA GLY A 88 1.86 -6.72 -2.34
C GLY A 88 2.27 -5.33 -2.82
N THR A 89 3.56 -5.03 -3.03
CA THR A 89 4.02 -3.70 -3.44
C THR A 89 3.22 -3.19 -4.65
N PRO A 90 2.50 -2.07 -4.53
CA PRO A 90 1.80 -1.44 -5.64
C PRO A 90 2.79 -1.02 -6.73
N PHE A 91 2.58 -1.49 -7.96
CA PHE A 91 3.45 -1.20 -9.09
C PHE A 91 3.07 0.09 -9.79
N GLY A 92 1.78 0.26 -10.08
CA GLY A 92 1.29 1.40 -10.83
C GLY A 92 -0.07 1.15 -11.47
N VAL A 93 -0.47 2.06 -12.34
CA VAL A 93 -1.76 2.04 -13.03
C VAL A 93 -1.54 2.03 -14.53
N VAL A 94 -2.16 1.07 -15.22
CA VAL A 94 -2.07 0.94 -16.67
C VAL A 94 -3.46 0.99 -17.31
N ARG A 95 -3.52 1.41 -18.57
CA ARG A 95 -4.72 1.38 -19.42
C ARG A 95 -4.47 0.49 -20.64
N PRO A 96 -4.69 -0.84 -20.54
CA PRO A 96 -4.28 -1.77 -21.60
C PRO A 96 -4.94 -1.53 -22.95
N HIS A 97 -6.11 -0.90 -22.97
CA HIS A 97 -6.88 -0.59 -24.17
C HIS A 97 -6.35 0.62 -24.95
N MET A 98 -5.46 1.43 -24.36
CA MET A 98 -4.92 2.64 -25.01
C MET A 98 -3.64 2.39 -25.83
N GLY A 99 -3.23 1.12 -25.98
CA GLY A 99 -2.07 0.74 -26.78
C GLY A 99 -0.71 1.07 -26.14
N ALA A 100 0.37 0.65 -26.82
CA ALA A 100 1.74 0.80 -26.32
C ALA A 100 2.34 2.21 -26.47
N SER A 101 1.66 3.10 -27.20
CA SER A 101 2.05 4.50 -27.43
C SER A 101 1.72 5.42 -26.25
N GLU A 102 0.84 5.01 -25.34
CA GLU A 102 0.50 5.79 -24.15
C GLU A 102 1.38 5.47 -22.95
N GLY A 103 1.60 6.50 -22.13
CA GLY A 103 2.26 6.34 -20.84
C GLY A 103 1.39 5.63 -19.81
N PHE A 104 2.02 5.24 -18.70
CA PHE A 104 1.35 4.68 -17.54
C PHE A 104 1.80 5.41 -16.28
N ALA A 105 1.02 5.28 -15.21
CA ALA A 105 1.36 5.88 -13.92
C ALA A 105 2.20 4.88 -13.12
N LEU A 106 3.50 5.15 -12.97
CA LEU A 106 4.42 4.32 -12.20
C LEU A 106 4.43 4.79 -10.74
N ASN A 107 4.42 3.86 -9.79
CA ASN A 107 4.55 4.20 -8.38
C ASN A 107 6.00 4.62 -8.07
N ALA A 108 6.22 5.91 -7.84
CA ALA A 108 7.53 6.50 -7.51
C ALA A 108 8.12 5.92 -6.22
N ARG A 109 7.28 5.38 -5.33
CA ARG A 109 7.70 4.68 -4.11
C ARG A 109 8.58 3.44 -4.35
N MET A 110 8.69 2.97 -5.60
CA MET A 110 9.58 1.88 -5.99
C MET A 110 10.98 2.35 -6.39
N LEU A 111 11.18 3.65 -6.63
CA LEU A 111 12.46 4.21 -7.07
C LEU A 111 13.47 4.22 -5.92
N MET A 112 14.72 3.94 -6.25
CA MET A 112 15.82 3.91 -5.30
C MET A 112 16.55 5.26 -5.26
N GLY A 113 17.00 5.65 -4.07
CA GLY A 113 17.78 6.89 -3.88
C GLY A 113 16.97 8.17 -4.10
N VAL A 114 15.65 8.11 -3.89
CA VAL A 114 14.75 9.26 -3.97
C VAL A 114 14.19 9.54 -2.59
N ASP A 115 14.38 10.75 -2.09
CA ASP A 115 13.73 11.25 -0.88
C ASP A 115 12.32 11.74 -1.22
N LEU A 116 11.33 10.86 -1.10
CA LEU A 116 9.94 11.15 -1.48
C LEU A 116 9.26 12.16 -0.57
N TRP A 117 9.71 12.31 0.67
CA TRP A 117 9.11 13.26 1.62
C TRP A 117 9.55 14.71 1.34
N SER A 118 10.67 14.88 0.65
CA SER A 118 11.14 16.20 0.19
C SER A 118 10.47 16.70 -1.10
N LEU A 119 9.74 15.84 -1.83
CA LEU A 119 9.20 16.17 -3.14
C LEU A 119 7.81 16.82 -3.06
N ASP A 120 7.57 17.79 -3.94
CA ASP A 120 6.24 18.37 -4.13
C ASP A 120 5.27 17.32 -4.68
N VAL A 121 4.04 17.34 -4.13
CA VAL A 121 2.97 16.42 -4.51
C VAL A 121 1.75 17.19 -5.01
N GLU A 122 1.47 17.09 -6.31
CA GLU A 122 0.24 17.60 -6.90
C GLU A 122 -0.91 16.62 -6.68
N LYS A 123 -2.00 17.09 -6.07
CA LYS A 123 -3.22 16.30 -5.87
C LYS A 123 -4.19 16.51 -7.02
N PHE A 124 -4.75 15.44 -7.55
CA PHE A 124 -5.77 15.52 -8.58
C PHE A 124 -6.93 14.56 -8.31
N SER A 125 -8.11 14.94 -8.78
CA SER A 125 -9.31 14.12 -8.70
C SER A 125 -9.35 13.10 -9.83
N GLY A 126 -9.13 11.82 -9.52
CA GLY A 126 -9.26 10.73 -10.49
C GLY A 126 -10.52 9.88 -10.30
N GLY A 127 -11.36 10.22 -9.32
CA GLY A 127 -12.68 9.61 -9.15
C GLY A 127 -13.60 9.91 -10.33
N ALA A 128 -14.43 8.93 -10.71
CA ALA A 128 -15.51 9.13 -11.67
C ALA A 128 -16.80 9.51 -10.90
N PRO A 129 -17.23 10.79 -10.88
CA PRO A 129 -18.41 11.21 -10.11
C PRO A 129 -19.69 10.47 -10.54
N TRP A 130 -19.75 9.99 -11.78
CA TRP A 130 -20.87 9.21 -12.33
C TRP A 130 -20.87 7.72 -11.96
N ARG A 131 -19.83 7.21 -11.28
CA ARG A 131 -19.79 5.82 -10.78
C ARG A 131 -19.13 5.77 -9.41
N PRO A 132 -19.86 6.12 -8.35
CA PRO A 132 -19.31 6.16 -7.00
C PRO A 132 -18.84 4.77 -6.57
N TYR A 133 -17.70 4.73 -5.88
CA TYR A 133 -17.23 3.53 -5.22
C TYR A 133 -18.09 3.26 -3.97
N ASN A 134 -18.77 2.11 -3.95
CA ASN A 134 -19.49 1.66 -2.77
C ASN A 134 -18.48 1.13 -1.75
N VAL A 135 -18.35 1.84 -0.63
CA VAL A 135 -17.40 1.48 0.43
C VAL A 135 -17.83 0.17 1.10
N PRO A 136 -16.99 -0.89 1.09
CA PRO A 136 -17.28 -2.13 1.78
C PRO A 136 -17.49 -1.87 3.28
N THR A 137 -18.56 -2.43 3.82
CA THR A 137 -18.92 -2.25 5.23
C THR A 137 -18.50 -3.47 6.03
N TYR A 138 -17.93 -3.25 7.21
CA TYR A 138 -17.65 -4.33 8.16
C TYR A 138 -18.98 -4.97 8.64
N PRO A 139 -19.18 -6.29 8.50
CA PRO A 139 -20.51 -6.89 8.70
C PRO A 139 -21.13 -6.66 10.08
N LYS A 140 -20.30 -6.66 11.13
CA LYS A 140 -20.76 -6.47 12.52
C LYS A 140 -20.65 -5.01 12.99
N LEU A 141 -20.55 -4.05 12.07
CA LEU A 141 -20.34 -2.65 12.42
C LEU A 141 -21.49 -2.11 13.29
N LYS A 142 -22.74 -2.45 12.96
CA LYS A 142 -23.91 -2.02 13.74
C LYS A 142 -23.87 -2.53 15.18
N GLU A 143 -23.49 -3.79 15.38
CA GLU A 143 -23.36 -4.40 16.71
C GLU A 143 -22.24 -3.74 17.51
N LEU A 144 -21.08 -3.50 16.89
CA LEU A 144 -19.96 -2.83 17.55
C LEU A 144 -20.29 -1.39 17.95
N LEU A 145 -20.95 -0.63 17.07
CA LEU A 145 -21.36 0.75 17.37
C LEU A 145 -22.45 0.85 18.44
N ALA A 146 -23.19 -0.24 18.70
CA ALA A 146 -24.20 -0.31 19.76
C ALA A 146 -23.60 -0.62 21.15
N GLN A 147 -22.32 -1.01 21.23
CA GLN A 147 -21.66 -1.28 22.50
C GLN A 147 -21.29 0.03 23.20
N PRO A 148 -21.39 0.09 24.55
CA PRO A 148 -20.89 1.24 25.28
C PRO A 148 -19.38 1.42 25.03
N LEU A 149 -19.00 2.68 24.85
CA LEU A 149 -17.62 3.12 24.70
C LEU A 149 -17.19 3.78 26.00
N GLU A 150 -15.95 3.53 26.41
CA GLU A 150 -15.36 4.30 27.50
C GLU A 150 -15.12 5.76 27.04
N ASP A 151 -15.00 6.68 28.00
CA ASP A 151 -14.78 8.09 27.68
C ASP A 151 -13.52 8.28 26.81
N GLY A 152 -13.70 8.92 25.65
CA GLY A 152 -12.64 9.15 24.67
C GLY A 152 -12.45 8.02 23.65
N GLU A 153 -13.06 6.84 23.84
CA GLU A 153 -13.01 5.78 22.85
C GLU A 153 -13.77 6.13 21.57
N LYS A 154 -13.23 5.72 20.43
CA LYS A 154 -13.88 5.84 19.12
C LYS A 154 -13.66 4.58 18.30
N ILE A 155 -14.73 4.12 17.65
CA ILE A 155 -14.66 3.01 16.70
C ILE A 155 -14.35 3.56 15.32
N TYR A 156 -13.26 3.04 14.75
CA TYR A 156 -12.91 3.19 13.34
C TYR A 156 -13.23 1.90 12.62
N HIS A 157 -13.59 1.98 11.34
CA HIS A 157 -13.74 0.80 10.51
C HIS A 157 -13.15 1.05 9.13
N GLY A 158 -12.72 -0.01 8.49
CA GLY A 158 -12.05 0.08 7.21
C GLY A 158 -12.15 -1.22 6.43
N SER A 159 -11.57 -1.18 5.23
CA SER A 159 -11.59 -2.29 4.31
C SER A 159 -10.43 -2.22 3.33
N CYS A 160 -10.08 -3.38 2.77
CA CYS A 160 -9.41 -3.40 1.47
C CYS A 160 -10.37 -2.84 0.39
N HIS A 161 -9.88 -2.61 -0.81
CA HIS A 161 -10.70 -2.00 -1.85
C HIS A 161 -11.81 -2.94 -2.37
N CYS A 162 -11.53 -4.23 -2.53
CA CYS A 162 -12.53 -5.18 -3.04
C CYS A 162 -13.54 -5.66 -1.99
N GLY A 163 -13.36 -5.33 -0.71
CA GLY A 163 -14.23 -5.77 0.38
C GLY A 163 -13.96 -7.18 0.90
N ALA A 164 -13.01 -7.92 0.32
CA ALA A 164 -12.63 -9.26 0.80
C ALA A 164 -12.06 -9.26 2.23
N VAL A 165 -11.55 -8.10 2.67
CA VAL A 165 -11.08 -7.87 4.03
C VAL A 165 -11.70 -6.58 4.54
N THR A 166 -12.33 -6.65 5.70
CA THR A 166 -12.89 -5.53 6.44
C THR A 166 -12.42 -5.60 7.88
N PHE A 167 -12.37 -4.46 8.57
CA PHE A 167 -11.98 -4.43 9.96
C PHE A 167 -12.69 -3.33 10.73
N ALA A 168 -12.70 -3.49 12.04
CA ALA A 168 -13.03 -2.45 13.01
C ALA A 168 -11.89 -2.33 14.03
N LEU A 169 -11.64 -1.11 14.49
CA LEU A 169 -10.65 -0.75 15.48
C LEU A 169 -11.32 0.11 16.55
N LYS A 170 -11.35 -0.37 17.80
CA LYS A 170 -11.75 0.42 18.97
C LYS A 170 -10.53 1.16 19.51
N SER A 171 -10.38 2.43 19.13
CA SER A 171 -9.27 3.28 19.56
C SER A 171 -9.58 3.96 20.90
N PRO A 172 -8.65 3.99 21.87
CA PRO A 172 -8.79 4.74 23.13
C PRO A 172 -8.81 6.27 23.00
N TRP A 173 -8.49 6.81 21.82
CA TRP A 173 -8.58 8.24 21.50
C TRP A 173 -8.84 8.44 19.99
N SER A 174 -9.07 9.68 19.56
CA SER A 174 -9.23 9.99 18.13
C SER A 174 -7.91 9.87 17.38
N LEU A 175 -7.86 9.07 16.31
CA LEU A 175 -6.68 8.89 15.45
C LEU A 175 -6.34 10.13 14.61
N ASP A 176 -7.24 11.12 14.58
CA ASP A 176 -7.03 12.40 13.89
C ASP A 176 -6.04 13.33 14.63
N LYS A 177 -5.62 12.96 15.85
CA LYS A 177 -4.70 13.71 16.71
C LYS A 177 -3.75 12.74 17.42
N ALA A 178 -2.67 13.27 17.99
CA ALA A 178 -1.87 12.51 18.94
C ALA A 178 -2.72 12.19 20.19
N GLY A 179 -2.56 10.97 20.68
CA GLY A 179 -3.11 10.53 21.95
C GLY A 179 -2.39 11.15 23.15
N PRO A 180 -2.68 10.67 24.37
CA PRO A 180 -2.08 11.20 25.60
C PRO A 180 -0.55 11.15 25.59
N GLU A 181 0.08 12.13 26.24
CA GLU A 181 1.52 12.15 26.46
C GLU A 181 1.94 10.95 27.35
N GLY A 182 3.14 10.42 27.12
CA GLY A 182 3.65 9.24 27.84
C GLY A 182 3.12 7.89 27.34
N VAL A 183 2.19 7.88 26.38
CA VAL A 183 1.75 6.65 25.69
C VAL A 183 2.60 6.44 24.44
N GLU A 184 3.28 5.31 24.34
CA GLU A 184 4.07 4.94 23.17
C GLU A 184 3.16 4.75 21.94
N ASN A 185 3.64 5.16 20.76
CA ASN A 185 2.91 5.02 19.49
C ASN A 185 1.48 5.62 19.52
N ASN A 186 1.33 6.75 20.21
CA ASN A 186 0.05 7.42 20.43
C ASN A 186 -0.56 8.12 19.19
N HIS A 187 0.06 8.01 18.01
CA HIS A 187 -0.40 8.67 16.79
C HIS A 187 -0.21 7.77 15.57
N VAL A 188 -0.89 8.11 14.48
CA VAL A 188 -0.69 7.45 13.18
C VAL A 188 0.64 7.93 12.59
N GLN A 189 1.49 6.99 12.18
CA GLN A 189 2.82 7.28 11.64
C GLN A 189 3.00 6.65 10.26
N GLU A 190 3.62 7.39 9.32
CA GLU A 190 4.15 6.80 8.09
C GLU A 190 5.61 6.38 8.33
N CYS A 191 5.98 5.20 7.84
CA CYS A 191 7.34 4.68 7.97
C CYS A 191 8.03 4.61 6.60
N ASP A 192 9.30 4.98 6.54
CA ASP A 192 10.14 4.99 5.33
C ASP A 192 11.01 3.73 5.16
N CYS A 193 10.86 2.73 6.03
CA CYS A 193 11.58 1.47 5.87
C CYS A 193 11.25 0.83 4.50
N SER A 194 12.13 -0.04 4.00
CA SER A 194 12.03 -0.58 2.63
C SER A 194 10.64 -1.10 2.24
N THR A 195 9.94 -1.79 3.15
CA THR A 195 8.58 -2.27 2.90
C THR A 195 7.57 -1.14 2.96
N CYS A 196 7.61 -0.34 4.02
CA CYS A 196 6.62 0.70 4.30
C CYS A 196 6.65 1.80 3.25
N ILE A 197 7.83 2.27 2.83
CA ILE A 197 7.93 3.31 1.80
C ILE A 197 7.26 2.86 0.49
N ARG A 198 7.48 1.60 0.08
CA ARG A 198 6.95 0.99 -1.16
C ARG A 198 5.45 0.73 -1.12
N SER A 199 4.94 0.37 0.04
CA SER A 199 3.54 0.04 0.27
C SER A 199 2.74 1.22 0.82
N ALA A 200 3.34 2.39 1.04
CA ALA A 200 2.73 3.52 1.73
C ALA A 200 2.19 3.14 3.12
N GLY A 201 3.01 2.45 3.91
CA GLY A 201 2.64 1.94 5.22
C GLY A 201 2.41 3.06 6.23
N MET A 202 1.16 3.20 6.66
CA MET A 202 0.75 4.04 7.79
C MET A 202 0.28 3.16 8.94
N PHE A 203 0.76 3.40 10.15
CA PHE A 203 0.58 2.51 11.29
C PHE A 203 0.02 3.24 12.49
N THR A 204 -0.88 2.56 13.18
CA THR A 204 -1.20 2.78 14.59
C THR A 204 -1.04 1.43 15.29
N TYR A 205 -0.69 1.43 16.57
CA TYR A 205 -0.37 0.23 17.32
C TYR A 205 -1.44 -0.01 18.39
N PRO A 206 -2.59 -0.59 18.02
CA PRO A 206 -3.69 -0.78 18.95
C PRO A 206 -3.32 -1.82 20.01
N ARG A 207 -3.33 -1.38 21.28
CA ARG A 207 -3.05 -2.21 22.45
C ARG A 207 -4.23 -2.10 23.44
N PRO A 208 -4.76 -3.22 23.97
CA PRO A 208 -4.41 -4.61 23.65
C PRO A 208 -4.92 -5.05 22.26
N LEU A 209 -4.41 -6.17 21.75
CA LEU A 209 -4.72 -6.70 20.40
C LEU A 209 -6.22 -6.93 20.15
N ASN A 210 -6.99 -7.20 21.21
CA ASN A 210 -8.45 -7.40 21.12
C ASN A 210 -9.23 -6.12 20.72
N ARG A 211 -8.57 -4.97 20.60
CA ARG A 211 -9.17 -3.74 20.06
C ARG A 211 -9.37 -3.77 18.55
N VAL A 212 -8.78 -4.74 17.83
CA VAL A 212 -8.95 -4.90 16.39
C VAL A 212 -9.78 -6.16 16.10
N SER A 213 -10.81 -5.99 15.29
CA SER A 213 -11.63 -7.09 14.77
C SER A 213 -11.49 -7.14 13.25
N ILE A 214 -11.03 -8.26 12.72
CA ILE A 214 -10.84 -8.48 11.27
C ILE A 214 -11.91 -9.45 10.79
N HIS A 215 -12.51 -9.16 9.64
CA HIS A 215 -13.41 -10.06 8.93
C HIS A 215 -12.91 -10.27 7.49
N THR A 216 -12.83 -11.53 7.08
CA THR A 216 -12.50 -11.91 5.71
C THR A 216 -13.65 -12.67 5.07
N THR A 217 -13.81 -12.50 3.76
CA THR A 217 -14.80 -13.26 2.98
C THR A 217 -14.36 -14.69 2.70
N SER A 218 -13.07 -14.99 2.84
CA SER A 218 -12.47 -16.33 2.75
C SER A 218 -11.17 -16.40 3.56
N PRO A 219 -10.70 -17.61 3.91
CA PRO A 219 -9.41 -17.80 4.59
C PRO A 219 -8.22 -17.24 3.79
N ASP A 220 -8.29 -17.28 2.46
CA ASP A 220 -7.20 -16.85 1.56
C ASP A 220 -7.28 -15.37 1.14
N ALA A 221 -8.20 -14.59 1.73
CA ALA A 221 -8.40 -13.18 1.38
C ALA A 221 -7.19 -12.28 1.71
N ILE A 222 -6.32 -12.75 2.62
CA ILE A 222 -5.09 -12.07 3.04
C ILE A 222 -3.90 -12.92 2.61
N THR A 223 -2.93 -12.30 1.96
CA THR A 223 -1.60 -12.87 1.72
C THR A 223 -0.61 -12.23 2.68
N THR A 224 0.20 -13.04 3.35
CA THR A 224 1.29 -12.58 4.22
C THR A 224 2.63 -12.79 3.50
N TYR A 225 3.36 -11.70 3.26
CA TYR A 225 4.76 -11.78 2.86
C TYR A 225 5.64 -11.72 4.11
N VAL A 226 6.62 -12.61 4.22
CA VAL A 226 7.58 -12.59 5.33
C VAL A 226 8.94 -12.19 4.77
N SER A 227 9.42 -11.02 5.17
CA SER A 227 10.67 -10.49 4.67
C SER A 227 11.88 -11.24 5.27
N PRO A 228 12.79 -11.78 4.45
CA PRO A 228 14.02 -12.39 4.95
C PRO A 228 14.99 -11.36 5.56
N VAL A 229 14.83 -10.07 5.23
CA VAL A 229 15.71 -8.98 5.70
C VAL A 229 15.50 -8.66 7.19
N GLY A 230 14.34 -9.03 7.76
CA GLY A 230 13.99 -8.82 9.17
C GLY A 230 14.06 -10.09 10.03
N LYS A 231 14.90 -11.07 9.67
CA LYS A 231 14.97 -12.41 10.30
C LYS A 231 13.63 -13.16 10.33
N GLY A 232 12.67 -12.77 9.51
CA GLY A 232 11.32 -13.34 9.48
C GLY A 232 10.38 -12.91 10.62
N PHE A 233 10.74 -11.88 11.39
CA PHE A 233 9.95 -11.46 12.56
C PHE A 233 8.66 -10.70 12.20
N GLY A 234 8.64 -10.04 11.05
CA GLY A 234 7.50 -9.28 10.54
C GLY A 234 6.91 -9.91 9.28
N GLY A 235 5.59 -10.06 9.28
CA GLY A 235 4.80 -10.45 8.12
C GLY A 235 3.95 -9.29 7.63
N GLU A 236 4.19 -8.82 6.41
CA GLU A 236 3.38 -7.79 5.78
C GLU A 236 2.17 -8.40 5.08
N GLN A 237 0.99 -8.01 5.54
CA GLN A 237 -0.27 -8.52 5.04
C GLN A 237 -0.87 -7.57 4.00
N PHE A 238 -1.35 -8.14 2.89
CA PHE A 238 -2.08 -7.43 1.86
C PHE A 238 -3.27 -8.25 1.39
N CYS A 239 -4.28 -7.58 0.85
CA CYS A 239 -5.43 -8.27 0.27
C CYS A 239 -5.03 -9.04 -0.99
N SER A 240 -5.27 -10.34 -1.03
CA SER A 240 -4.89 -11.23 -2.15
C SER A 240 -5.54 -10.81 -3.48
N THR A 241 -6.71 -10.16 -3.43
CA THR A 241 -7.45 -9.73 -4.63
C THR A 241 -7.03 -8.36 -5.14
N CYS A 242 -7.00 -7.34 -4.27
CA CYS A 242 -6.76 -5.96 -4.70
C CYS A 242 -5.36 -5.44 -4.39
N GLY A 243 -4.54 -6.20 -3.67
CA GLY A 243 -3.19 -5.83 -3.28
C GLY A 243 -3.12 -4.57 -2.41
N VAL A 244 -4.21 -4.21 -1.74
CA VAL A 244 -4.20 -3.12 -0.74
C VAL A 244 -3.41 -3.64 0.46
N PRO A 245 -2.35 -2.93 0.91
CA PRO A 245 -1.68 -3.22 2.17
C PRO A 245 -2.66 -3.10 3.34
N LEU A 246 -2.56 -4.01 4.32
CA LEU A 246 -3.52 -4.14 5.40
C LEU A 246 -2.86 -3.97 6.77
N PHE A 247 -2.28 -5.05 7.27
CA PHE A 247 -1.76 -5.14 8.63
C PHE A 247 -0.29 -5.58 8.60
N GLN A 248 0.41 -5.32 9.69
CA GLN A 248 1.65 -6.04 9.99
C GLN A 248 1.37 -7.07 11.07
N GLN A 249 1.75 -8.30 10.79
CA GLN A 249 1.70 -9.40 11.74
C GLN A 249 3.09 -9.60 12.32
N LEU A 250 3.21 -9.54 13.65
CA LEU A 250 4.41 -10.01 14.32
C LEU A 250 4.36 -11.55 14.33
N ILE A 251 5.31 -12.17 13.64
CA ILE A 251 5.44 -13.63 13.56
C ILE A 251 6.39 -14.13 14.68
N GLY A 252 7.25 -13.24 15.19
CA GLY A 252 8.15 -13.49 16.33
C GLY A 252 9.48 -14.12 15.92
N PRO A 253 10.45 -14.22 16.85
CA PRO A 253 11.62 -15.07 16.65
C PRO A 253 11.24 -16.56 16.68
N PRO A 254 12.04 -17.46 16.06
CA PRO A 254 11.91 -18.89 16.28
C PRO A 254 11.84 -19.18 17.78
N SER A 255 11.07 -20.19 18.18
CA SER A 255 10.98 -20.60 19.59
C SER A 255 12.39 -20.80 20.18
N GLY A 256 12.77 -19.97 21.16
CA GLY A 256 14.04 -20.08 21.88
C GLY A 256 15.00 -18.89 21.77
N GLU A 257 14.74 -17.87 20.94
CA GLU A 257 15.56 -16.65 20.89
C GLU A 257 14.85 -15.46 21.55
N SER A 258 15.47 -14.83 22.56
CA SER A 258 15.01 -13.57 23.15
C SER A 258 15.37 -12.38 22.26
N CYS A 259 14.47 -11.40 22.15
CA CYS A 259 14.74 -10.12 21.48
C CYS A 259 15.80 -9.25 22.19
N LEU A 260 16.18 -9.63 23.40
CA LEU A 260 17.26 -9.02 24.15
C LEU A 260 18.53 -9.78 23.76
N GLY A 261 19.48 -9.09 23.13
CA GLY A 261 20.82 -9.62 22.87
C GLY A 261 21.51 -10.09 24.16
N PRO A 262 22.65 -10.78 24.07
CA PRO A 262 23.32 -11.30 25.24
C PRO A 262 23.65 -10.16 26.22
N SER A 263 23.19 -10.33 27.46
CA SER A 263 23.52 -9.51 28.63
C SER A 263 25.02 -9.49 28.90
#